data_AF-A0A1Y2MH80-F1
#
_entry.id   AF-A0A1Y2MH80-F1
#
_cell.length_a   1.000
_cell.length_b   1.000
_cell.length_c   1.000
_cell.angle_alpha   90.00
_cell.angle_beta   90.00
_cell.angle_gamma   90.00
#
_symmetry.space_group_name_H-M   'P 1'
#
loop_
_entity.id
_entity.type
_entity.pdbx_description
1 polymer ?
#
loop_
_entity_poly.entity_id
_entity_poly.type
_entity_poly.pdbx_seq_one_letter_code
_entity_poly.pdbx_strand_id
1 'polypeptide(L)'
;MLVALNSVFQVVMFGVLGWFYLIVLPGWLGLPVTDVSFSTWDIVKSVLVFLGIPLLAGYLTRRFGEKAKGRAWYEETFLPRIGPFALYGLLFTIVLLFALQGEAITSQPLDVARIALPLLAYFALMWAGSYALGRAVGMGYERTTTLAFTAAGNNFELAIAVAIGTFGVTSGQALAGVVGPLIEVPVLVALVYVSLWLRRRMFSTTDTSLSRSSRPR
;
A
#
# COMPACT_ATOMS: atom_id res chain seq x y z
N MET A 1 -1.56 11.45 11.46
CA MET A 1 -0.10 11.57 11.65
C MET A 1 0.61 10.29 11.25
N LEU A 2 0.02 9.12 11.55
CA LEU A 2 0.52 7.81 11.10
C LEU A 2 0.78 7.72 9.58
N VAL A 3 -0.15 8.19 8.74
CA VAL A 3 -0.03 8.14 7.27
C VAL A 3 1.12 8.99 6.75
N ALA A 4 1.29 10.21 7.27
CA ALA A 4 2.39 11.10 6.85
C ALA A 4 3.76 10.54 7.27
N LEU A 5 3.86 9.97 8.48
CA LEU A 5 5.08 9.29 8.94
C LEU A 5 5.38 8.07 8.06
N ASN A 6 4.37 7.28 7.74
CA ASN A 6 4.49 6.13 6.84
C ASN A 6 4.97 6.56 5.45
N SER A 7 4.40 7.62 4.87
CA SER A 7 4.82 8.16 3.58
C SER A 7 6.27 8.66 3.59
N VAL A 8 6.69 9.40 4.62
CA VAL A 8 8.08 9.87 4.74
C VAL A 8 9.05 8.69 4.90
N PHE A 9 8.72 7.74 5.77
CA PHE A 9 9.52 6.53 5.96
C PHE A 9 9.63 5.72 4.66
N GLN A 10 8.52 5.58 3.92
CA GLN A 10 8.51 4.92 2.63
C GLN A 10 9.43 5.63 1.64
N VAL A 11 9.38 6.95 1.48
CA VAL A 11 10.28 7.70 0.56
C VAL A 11 11.75 7.40 0.86
N VAL A 12 12.13 7.49 2.13
CA VAL A 12 13.52 7.28 2.55
C VAL A 12 13.91 5.82 2.33
N MET A 13 13.06 4.87 2.74
CA MET A 13 13.33 3.43 2.56
C MET A 13 13.29 2.98 1.11
N PHE A 14 12.51 3.59 0.23
CA PHE A 14 12.56 3.27 -1.20
C PHE A 14 13.92 3.61 -1.80
N GLY A 15 14.51 4.75 -1.44
CA GLY A 15 15.87 5.10 -1.88
C GLY A 15 16.92 4.12 -1.34
N VAL A 16 16.86 3.82 -0.04
CA VAL A 16 17.82 2.92 0.61
C VAL A 16 17.69 1.48 0.12
N LEU A 17 16.47 0.95 0.06
CA LEU A 17 16.19 -0.41 -0.42
C LEU A 17 16.46 -0.53 -1.92
N GLY A 18 16.14 0.50 -2.72
CA GLY A 18 16.47 0.54 -4.15
C GLY A 18 17.98 0.41 -4.38
N TRP A 19 18.78 1.20 -3.66
CA TRP A 19 20.24 1.07 -3.69
C TRP A 19 20.71 -0.32 -3.24
N PHE A 20 20.16 -0.85 -2.14
CA PHE A 20 20.53 -2.17 -1.62
C PHE A 20 20.21 -3.30 -2.62
N TYR A 21 18.99 -3.34 -3.17
CA TYR A 21 18.53 -4.42 -4.04
C TYR A 21 19.10 -4.34 -5.46
N LEU A 22 19.45 -3.15 -5.95
CA LEU A 22 19.96 -3.00 -7.33
C LEU A 22 21.49 -3.00 -7.41
N ILE A 23 22.20 -2.64 -6.34
CA ILE A 23 23.66 -2.50 -6.35
C ILE A 23 24.32 -3.51 -5.40
N VAL A 24 23.93 -3.51 -4.12
CA VAL A 24 24.61 -4.29 -3.08
C VAL A 24 24.32 -5.78 -3.19
N LEU A 25 23.03 -6.15 -3.25
CA LEU A 25 22.60 -7.54 -3.27
C LEU A 25 23.06 -8.28 -4.55
N PRO A 26 22.91 -7.74 -5.77
CA PRO A 26 23.42 -8.38 -6.98
C PRO A 26 24.95 -8.50 -6.97
N GLY A 27 25.64 -7.49 -6.43
CA GLY A 27 27.08 -7.50 -6.25
C GLY A 27 27.56 -8.62 -5.30
N TRP A 28 26.82 -8.89 -4.22
CA TRP A 28 27.10 -10.02 -3.33
C TRP A 28 26.79 -11.39 -3.96
N LEU A 29 25.78 -11.44 -4.84
CA LEU A 29 25.38 -12.66 -5.54
C LEU A 29 26.13 -12.92 -6.84
N GLY A 30 27.07 -12.04 -7.23
CA GLY A 30 27.83 -12.14 -8.48
C GLY A 30 26.98 -11.99 -9.75
N LEU A 31 25.80 -11.37 -9.63
CA LEU A 31 24.89 -11.10 -10.74
C LEU A 31 25.30 -9.81 -11.47
N PRO A 32 24.99 -9.68 -12.77
CA PRO A 32 25.25 -8.45 -13.50
C PRO A 32 24.54 -7.28 -12.83
N VAL A 33 25.32 -6.33 -12.33
CA VAL A 33 24.84 -5.03 -11.85
C VAL A 33 24.51 -4.19 -13.08
N THR A 34 23.25 -3.84 -13.25
CA THR A 34 22.84 -2.79 -14.19
C THR A 34 23.58 -1.49 -13.81
N ASP A 35 23.95 -0.62 -14.75
CA ASP A 35 24.53 0.70 -14.40
C ASP A 35 23.48 1.57 -13.68
N VAL A 36 23.33 1.39 -12.36
CA VAL A 36 22.27 1.98 -11.50
C VAL A 36 22.57 3.45 -11.12
N SER A 37 23.73 3.99 -11.54
CA SER A 37 24.16 5.34 -11.17
C SER A 37 23.24 6.43 -11.71
N PHE A 38 22.66 6.24 -12.91
CA PHE A 38 21.59 7.11 -13.44
C PHE A 38 20.23 6.80 -12.79
N SER A 39 19.92 5.52 -12.58
CA SER A 39 18.64 5.05 -12.06
C SER A 39 18.30 5.58 -10.65
N THR A 40 19.28 5.68 -9.74
CA THR A 40 18.96 6.04 -8.34
C THR A 40 18.43 7.47 -8.22
N TRP A 41 18.99 8.42 -8.97
CA TRP A 41 18.53 9.81 -8.96
C TRP A 41 17.17 9.97 -9.62
N ASP A 42 16.88 9.19 -10.66
CA ASP A 42 15.59 9.17 -11.33
C ASP A 42 14.50 8.53 -10.46
N ILE A 43 14.83 7.47 -9.71
CA ILE A 43 13.96 6.91 -8.66
C ILE A 43 13.62 7.99 -7.63
N VAL A 44 14.62 8.68 -7.07
CA VAL A 44 14.41 9.71 -6.05
C VAL A 44 13.56 10.86 -6.58
N LYS A 45 13.83 11.35 -7.80
CA LYS A 45 13.02 12.38 -8.46
C LYS A 45 11.57 11.93 -8.65
N SER A 46 11.35 10.72 -9.18
CA SER A 46 9.99 10.19 -9.36
C SER A 46 9.25 10.08 -8.04
N VAL A 47 9.88 9.54 -7.00
CA VAL A 47 9.27 9.47 -5.67
C VAL A 47 8.92 10.88 -5.15
N LEU A 48 9.81 11.85 -5.32
CA LEU A 48 9.57 13.23 -4.87
C LEU A 48 8.45 13.92 -5.64
N VAL A 49 8.34 13.69 -6.95
CA VAL A 49 7.26 14.23 -7.78
C VAL A 49 5.93 13.55 -7.44
N PHE A 50 5.89 12.21 -7.45
CA PHE A 50 4.65 11.45 -7.27
C PHE A 50 4.14 11.42 -5.83
N LEU A 51 5.01 11.51 -4.82
CA LEU A 51 4.59 11.54 -3.42
C LEU A 51 4.77 12.92 -2.77
N GLY A 52 5.88 13.60 -3.05
CA GLY A 52 6.20 14.88 -2.42
C GLY A 52 5.22 15.99 -2.80
N ILE A 53 4.85 16.12 -4.09
CA ILE A 53 3.89 17.14 -4.51
C ILE A 53 2.50 16.90 -3.89
N PRO A 54 1.89 15.69 -3.96
CA PRO A 54 0.61 15.44 -3.32
C PRO A 54 0.64 15.60 -1.80
N LEU A 55 1.72 15.19 -1.13
CA LEU A 55 1.88 15.35 0.32
C LEU A 55 1.96 16.83 0.71
N LEU A 56 2.74 17.62 -0.04
CA LEU A 56 2.86 19.05 0.17
C LEU A 56 1.53 19.75 -0.09
N ALA A 57 0.85 19.40 -1.17
CA ALA A 57 -0.48 19.92 -1.48
C ALA A 57 -1.47 19.60 -0.36
N GLY A 58 -1.54 18.35 0.10
CA GLY A 58 -2.39 17.93 1.21
C GLY A 58 -2.07 18.68 2.51
N TYR A 59 -0.79 18.88 2.82
CA TYR A 59 -0.34 19.67 3.97
C TYR A 59 -0.78 21.14 3.86
N LEU A 60 -0.57 21.77 2.70
CA LEU A 60 -0.94 23.16 2.47
C LEU A 60 -2.45 23.34 2.51
N THR A 61 -3.22 22.48 1.84
CA THR A 61 -4.68 22.49 1.86
C THR A 61 -5.21 22.36 3.28
N ARG A 62 -4.62 21.48 4.09
CA ARG A 62 -4.95 21.35 5.51
C ARG A 62 -4.61 22.61 6.30
N ARG A 63 -3.39 23.14 6.16
CA ARG A 63 -2.92 24.31 6.90
C ARG A 63 -3.74 25.56 6.58
N PHE A 64 -4.02 25.81 5.31
CA PHE A 64 -4.85 26.95 4.89
C PHE A 64 -6.33 26.73 5.22
N GLY A 65 -6.85 25.51 5.06
CA GLY A 65 -8.24 25.16 5.40
C GLY A 65 -8.54 25.31 6.88
N GLU A 66 -7.70 24.75 7.75
CA GLU A 66 -7.82 24.89 9.21
C GLU A 66 -7.67 26.34 9.65
N LYS A 67 -6.74 27.12 9.05
CA LYS A 67 -6.53 28.53 9.39
C LYS A 67 -7.70 29.43 8.94
N ALA A 68 -8.31 29.16 7.80
CA ALA A 68 -9.34 30.03 7.22
C ALA A 68 -10.75 29.74 7.78
N LYS A 69 -11.09 28.47 8.04
CA LYS A 69 -12.46 28.05 8.39
C LYS A 69 -12.55 27.20 9.66
N GLY A 70 -11.43 27.00 10.35
CA GLY A 70 -11.36 26.18 11.55
C GLY A 70 -11.33 24.68 11.24
N ARG A 71 -10.93 23.91 12.25
CA ARG A 71 -10.72 22.46 12.13
C ARG A 71 -12.02 21.68 11.91
N ALA A 72 -13.11 22.08 12.56
CA ALA A 72 -14.42 21.43 12.42
C ALA A 72 -14.92 21.49 10.96
N TRP A 73 -14.81 22.64 10.29
CA TRP A 73 -15.21 22.75 8.89
C TRP A 73 -14.36 21.87 7.96
N TYR A 74 -13.04 21.80 8.22
CA TYR A 74 -12.15 20.94 7.45
C TYR A 74 -12.50 19.46 7.59
N GLU A 75 -12.73 19.00 8.83
CA GLU A 75 -13.03 17.59 9.13
C GLU A 75 -14.46 17.17 8.74
N GLU A 76 -15.46 18.03 8.93
CA GLU A 76 -16.88 17.68 8.74
C GLU A 76 -17.43 18.05 7.34
N THR A 77 -16.84 19.03 6.65
CA THR A 77 -17.36 19.50 5.35
C THR A 77 -16.39 19.24 4.20
N PHE A 78 -15.11 19.63 4.37
CA PHE A 78 -14.15 19.55 3.28
C PHE A 78 -13.67 18.12 3.02
N LEU A 79 -13.23 17.42 4.07
CA LEU A 79 -12.73 16.04 3.95
C LEU A 79 -13.78 15.07 3.38
N PRO A 80 -15.04 15.04 3.86
CA PRO A 80 -16.06 14.12 3.34
C PRO A 80 -16.43 14.41 1.88
N ARG A 81 -16.28 15.65 1.41
CA ARG A 81 -16.56 16.03 0.02
C ARG A 81 -15.46 15.61 -0.95
N ILE A 82 -14.20 15.63 -0.52
CA ILE A 82 -13.04 15.23 -1.35
C ILE A 82 -12.76 13.73 -1.27
N GLY A 83 -13.06 13.09 -0.14
CA GLY A 83 -12.82 11.66 0.08
C GLY A 83 -13.29 10.74 -1.07
N PRO A 84 -14.51 10.90 -1.60
CA PRO A 84 -15.00 10.09 -2.72
C PRO A 84 -14.16 10.19 -4.00
N PHE A 85 -13.51 11.33 -4.28
CA PHE A 85 -12.68 11.48 -5.47
C PHE A 85 -11.45 10.56 -5.44
N ALA A 86 -10.89 10.28 -4.26
CA ALA A 86 -9.82 9.31 -4.12
C ALA A 86 -10.29 7.89 -4.48
N LEU A 87 -11.49 7.51 -4.02
CA LEU A 87 -12.10 6.23 -4.37
C LEU A 87 -12.40 6.14 -5.87
N TYR A 88 -12.94 7.20 -6.48
CA TYR A 88 -13.18 7.24 -7.92
C TYR A 88 -11.88 7.15 -8.73
N GLY A 89 -10.82 7.84 -8.31
CA GLY A 89 -9.51 7.74 -8.95
C GLY A 89 -8.92 6.33 -8.86
N LEU A 90 -9.05 5.68 -7.70
CA LEU A 90 -8.62 4.30 -7.50
C LEU A 90 -9.41 3.34 -8.39
N LEU A 91 -10.75 3.41 -8.38
CA LEU A 91 -11.61 2.56 -9.21
C LEU A 91 -11.36 2.79 -10.70
N PHE A 92 -11.20 4.04 -11.12
CA PHE A 92 -10.84 4.39 -12.49
C PHE A 92 -9.50 3.76 -12.90
N THR A 93 -8.48 3.86 -12.04
CA THR A 93 -7.18 3.23 -12.28
C THR A 93 -7.34 1.72 -12.41
N ILE A 94 -8.05 1.07 -11.49
CA ILE A 94 -8.32 -0.37 -11.56
C ILE A 94 -8.97 -0.74 -12.90
N VAL A 95 -10.06 -0.07 -13.29
CA VAL A 95 -10.75 -0.34 -14.56
C VAL A 95 -9.81 -0.16 -15.75
N LEU A 96 -9.01 0.90 -15.77
CA LEU A 96 -8.04 1.16 -16.83
C LEU A 96 -6.98 0.07 -16.92
N LEU A 97 -6.41 -0.37 -15.78
CA LEU A 97 -5.41 -1.44 -15.76
C LEU A 97 -5.98 -2.76 -16.27
N PHE A 98 -7.19 -3.11 -15.84
CA PHE A 98 -7.89 -4.31 -16.33
C PHE A 98 -8.22 -4.23 -17.82
N ALA A 99 -8.62 -3.05 -18.32
CA ALA A 99 -8.88 -2.85 -19.73
C ALA A 99 -7.62 -2.98 -20.59
N LEU A 100 -6.49 -2.43 -20.13
CA LEU A 100 -5.22 -2.47 -20.84
C LEU A 100 -4.55 -3.85 -20.81
N GLN A 101 -4.72 -4.61 -19.72
CA GLN A 101 -4.05 -5.90 -19.52
C GLN A 101 -4.97 -7.12 -19.70
N GLY A 102 -6.25 -6.92 -20.05
CA GLY A 102 -7.24 -7.98 -20.20
C GLY A 102 -6.86 -9.08 -21.19
N GLU A 103 -6.23 -8.70 -22.31
CA GLU A 103 -5.74 -9.66 -23.30
C GLU A 103 -4.57 -10.50 -22.78
N ALA A 104 -3.63 -9.90 -22.05
CA ALA A 104 -2.51 -10.64 -21.45
C ALA A 104 -3.00 -11.66 -20.41
N ILE A 105 -4.03 -11.30 -19.63
CA ILE A 105 -4.62 -12.18 -18.61
C ILE A 105 -5.30 -13.40 -19.26
N THR A 106 -6.00 -13.17 -20.37
CA THR A 106 -6.78 -14.20 -21.04
C THR A 106 -5.95 -15.08 -21.98
N SER A 107 -4.91 -14.53 -22.61
CA SER A 107 -4.05 -15.24 -23.57
C SER A 107 -2.95 -16.09 -22.91
N GLN A 108 -2.45 -15.72 -21.73
CA GLN A 108 -1.34 -16.41 -21.05
C GLN A 108 -1.64 -16.70 -19.57
N PRO A 109 -2.69 -17.48 -19.26
CA PRO A 109 -3.13 -17.69 -17.88
C PRO A 109 -2.08 -18.41 -17.01
N LEU A 110 -1.24 -19.25 -17.60
CA LEU A 110 -0.16 -19.94 -16.89
C LEU A 110 0.94 -18.98 -16.41
N ASP A 111 1.27 -17.96 -17.19
CA ASP A 111 2.29 -16.99 -16.81
C ASP A 111 1.77 -16.02 -15.75
N VAL A 112 0.50 -15.64 -15.84
CA VAL A 112 -0.19 -14.93 -14.76
C VAL A 112 -0.20 -15.76 -13.49
N ALA A 113 -0.53 -17.05 -13.56
CA ALA A 113 -0.53 -17.93 -12.38
C ALA A 113 0.87 -18.07 -11.75
N ARG A 114 1.92 -18.16 -12.56
CA ARG A 114 3.32 -18.21 -12.10
C ARG A 114 3.75 -16.94 -11.37
N ILE A 115 3.23 -15.78 -11.76
CA ILE A 115 3.48 -14.49 -11.08
C ILE A 115 2.58 -14.35 -9.85
N ALA A 116 1.31 -14.73 -9.95
CA ALA A 116 0.32 -14.59 -8.90
C ALA A 116 0.58 -15.52 -7.72
N LEU A 117 1.06 -16.74 -7.94
CA LEU A 117 1.25 -17.72 -6.87
C LEU A 117 2.30 -17.27 -5.82
N PRO A 118 3.51 -16.79 -6.21
CA PRO A 118 4.46 -16.19 -5.25
C PRO A 118 3.89 -14.97 -4.53
N LEU A 119 3.17 -14.09 -5.24
CA LEU A 119 2.53 -12.92 -4.65
C LEU A 119 1.46 -13.31 -3.62
N LEU A 120 0.61 -14.27 -3.96
CA LEU A 120 -0.40 -14.84 -3.06
C LEU A 120 0.23 -15.42 -1.80
N ALA A 121 1.30 -16.20 -1.96
CA ALA A 121 2.04 -16.75 -0.83
C ALA A 121 2.63 -15.64 0.04
N TYR A 122 3.24 -14.61 -0.58
CA TYR A 122 3.75 -13.44 0.13
C TYR A 122 2.65 -12.74 0.95
N PHE A 123 1.51 -12.40 0.34
CA PHE A 123 0.41 -11.74 1.04
C PHE A 123 -0.13 -12.59 2.18
N ALA A 124 -0.34 -13.90 1.94
CA ALA A 124 -0.85 -14.81 2.94
C ALA A 124 0.13 -14.96 4.13
N LEU A 125 1.42 -15.10 3.86
CA LEU A 125 2.46 -15.23 4.89
C LEU A 125 2.60 -13.95 5.71
N MET A 126 2.72 -12.79 5.04
CA MET A 126 2.85 -11.50 5.72
C MET A 126 1.63 -11.18 6.57
N TRP A 127 0.44 -11.40 6.01
CA TRP A 127 -0.82 -11.19 6.73
C TRP A 127 -0.94 -12.17 7.90
N ALA A 128 -0.77 -13.48 7.67
CA ALA A 128 -0.95 -14.49 8.71
C ALA A 128 0.08 -14.36 9.83
N GLY A 129 1.35 -14.10 9.49
CA GLY A 129 2.41 -13.88 10.47
C GLY A 129 2.13 -12.65 11.34
N SER A 130 1.74 -11.54 10.73
CA SER A 130 1.41 -10.30 11.44
C SER A 130 0.13 -10.43 12.27
N TYR A 131 -0.88 -11.15 11.76
CA TYR A 131 -2.12 -11.44 12.47
C TYR A 131 -1.86 -12.35 13.69
N ALA A 132 -1.06 -13.40 13.50
CA ALA A 132 -0.66 -14.31 14.58
C ALA A 132 0.16 -13.58 15.64
N LEU A 133 1.10 -12.72 15.24
CA LEU A 133 1.88 -11.88 16.14
C LEU A 133 0.99 -10.90 16.92
N GLY A 134 0.10 -10.19 16.25
CA GLY A 134 -0.85 -9.27 16.88
C GLY A 134 -1.67 -9.97 17.97
N ARG A 135 -2.14 -11.18 17.66
CA ARG A 135 -2.89 -12.02 18.59
C ARG A 135 -2.01 -12.58 19.72
N ALA A 136 -0.77 -12.98 19.45
CA ALA A 136 0.17 -13.48 20.46
C ALA A 136 0.53 -12.41 21.50
N VAL A 137 0.58 -11.14 21.09
CA VAL A 137 0.82 -9.98 21.97
C VAL A 137 -0.48 -9.50 22.65
N GLY A 138 -1.62 -10.18 22.43
CA GLY A 138 -2.89 -9.88 23.08
C GLY A 138 -3.61 -8.64 22.53
N MET A 139 -3.34 -8.24 21.29
CA MET A 139 -4.06 -7.13 20.67
C MET A 139 -5.50 -7.53 20.32
N GLY A 140 -6.45 -6.62 20.55
CA GLY A 140 -7.84 -6.79 20.13
C GLY A 140 -7.98 -6.89 18.59
N TYR A 141 -9.13 -7.36 18.13
CA TYR A 141 -9.40 -7.63 16.70
C TYR A 141 -9.05 -6.44 15.80
N GLU A 142 -9.48 -5.23 16.17
CA GLU A 142 -9.27 -4.02 15.36
C GLU A 142 -7.78 -3.75 15.16
N ARG A 143 -6.99 -3.76 16.23
CA ARG A 143 -5.53 -3.51 16.18
C ARG A 143 -4.79 -4.62 15.45
N THR A 144 -5.13 -5.89 15.70
CA THR A 144 -4.53 -7.04 15.00
C THR A 144 -4.81 -7.01 13.51
N THR A 145 -6.05 -6.69 13.13
CA THR A 145 -6.46 -6.61 11.73
C THR A 145 -5.75 -5.44 11.04
N THR A 146 -5.72 -4.25 11.66
CA THR A 146 -4.96 -3.10 11.13
C THR A 146 -3.49 -3.42 10.97
N LEU A 147 -2.85 -4.07 11.95
CA LEU A 147 -1.45 -4.50 11.84
C LEU A 147 -1.24 -5.45 10.66
N ALA A 148 -2.07 -6.49 10.54
CA ALA A 148 -1.95 -7.50 9.50
C ALA A 148 -2.13 -6.93 8.09
N PHE A 149 -3.11 -6.04 7.89
CA PHE A 149 -3.29 -5.36 6.60
C PHE A 149 -2.22 -4.31 6.31
N THR A 150 -1.67 -3.65 7.33
CA THR A 150 -0.56 -2.71 7.14
C THR A 150 0.72 -3.44 6.73
N ALA A 151 0.96 -4.63 7.28
CA ALA A 151 2.15 -5.43 6.95
C ALA A 151 2.02 -6.14 5.59
N ALA A 152 0.80 -6.56 5.21
CA ALA A 152 0.57 -7.23 3.93
C ALA A 152 0.45 -6.24 2.77
N GLY A 153 -0.11 -5.05 2.98
CA GLY A 153 -0.36 -4.08 1.93
C GLY A 153 0.93 -3.49 1.35
N ASN A 154 0.98 -3.39 0.02
CA ASN A 154 2.07 -2.74 -0.68
C ASN A 154 1.64 -1.38 -1.23
N ASN A 155 2.61 -0.57 -1.66
CA ASN A 155 2.35 0.73 -2.29
C ASN A 155 2.67 0.63 -3.79
N PHE A 156 1.75 0.01 -4.54
CA PHE A 156 1.96 -0.22 -5.97
C PHE A 156 1.95 1.06 -6.79
N GLU A 157 1.18 2.08 -6.39
CA GLU A 157 1.17 3.38 -7.05
C GLU A 157 2.58 3.99 -7.08
N LEU A 158 3.29 3.92 -5.95
CA LEU A 158 4.68 4.35 -5.87
C LEU A 158 5.60 3.44 -6.68
N ALA A 159 5.41 2.12 -6.62
CA ALA A 159 6.23 1.17 -7.38
C ALA A 159 6.11 1.37 -8.90
N ILE A 160 4.90 1.61 -9.41
CA ILE A 160 4.64 1.92 -10.82
C ILE A 160 5.29 3.24 -11.20
N ALA A 161 5.12 4.29 -10.39
CA ALA A 161 5.73 5.61 -10.63
C ALA A 161 7.26 5.53 -10.72
N VAL A 162 7.88 4.77 -9.83
CA VAL A 162 9.32 4.53 -9.83
C VAL A 162 9.74 3.71 -11.06
N ALA A 163 9.03 2.63 -11.37
CA ALA A 163 9.34 1.77 -12.52
C ALA A 163 9.24 2.54 -13.84
N ILE A 164 8.17 3.31 -14.05
CA ILE A 164 7.99 4.16 -15.22
C ILE A 164 9.06 5.24 -15.28
N GLY A 165 9.33 5.92 -14.17
CA GLY A 165 10.32 7.00 -14.12
C GLY A 165 11.75 6.55 -14.38
N THR A 166 12.08 5.32 -14.04
CA THR A 166 13.45 4.78 -14.10
C THR A 166 13.70 3.96 -15.36
N PHE A 167 12.73 3.13 -15.76
CA PHE A 167 12.88 2.15 -16.85
C PHE A 167 12.01 2.48 -18.07
N GLY A 168 11.14 3.49 -17.98
CA GLY A 168 10.21 3.86 -19.04
C GLY A 168 8.90 3.08 -19.02
N VAL A 169 7.88 3.63 -19.68
CA VAL A 169 6.49 3.14 -19.65
C VAL A 169 6.34 1.75 -20.29
N THR A 170 7.18 1.42 -21.28
CA THR A 170 7.12 0.17 -22.03
C THR A 170 8.00 -0.95 -21.44
N SER A 171 8.65 -0.70 -20.31
CA SER A 171 9.52 -1.69 -19.67
C SER A 171 8.73 -2.84 -19.05
N GLY A 172 9.34 -4.03 -18.98
CA GLY A 172 8.75 -5.19 -18.29
C GLY A 172 8.53 -4.93 -16.79
N GLN A 173 9.33 -4.04 -16.20
CA GLN A 173 9.23 -3.58 -14.81
C GLN A 173 7.97 -2.73 -14.60
N ALA A 174 7.70 -1.78 -15.50
CA ALA A 174 6.47 -0.98 -15.46
C ALA A 174 5.22 -1.87 -15.66
N LEU A 175 5.29 -2.83 -16.59
CA LEU A 175 4.23 -3.80 -16.81
C LEU A 175 3.98 -4.68 -15.57
N ALA A 176 5.04 -5.21 -14.94
CA ALA A 176 4.93 -5.97 -13.70
C ALA A 176 4.33 -5.15 -12.54
N GLY A 177 4.72 -3.87 -12.43
CA GLY A 177 4.14 -2.94 -11.45
C GLY A 177 2.64 -2.74 -11.65
N VAL A 178 2.20 -2.64 -12.90
CA VAL A 178 0.78 -2.49 -13.28
C VAL A 178 -0.04 -3.77 -13.03
N VAL A 179 0.56 -4.95 -13.18
CA VAL A 179 -0.11 -6.24 -12.92
C VAL A 179 -0.24 -6.52 -11.41
N GLY A 180 0.56 -5.87 -10.56
CA GLY A 180 0.50 -6.01 -9.11
C GLY A 180 -0.89 -5.76 -8.49
N PRO A 181 -1.50 -4.58 -8.72
CA PRO A 181 -2.84 -4.25 -8.21
C PRO A 181 -3.95 -5.20 -8.65
N LEU A 182 -3.85 -5.76 -9.86
CA LEU A 182 -4.80 -6.74 -10.39
C LEU A 182 -4.87 -7.99 -9.50
N ILE A 183 -3.75 -8.41 -8.92
CA ILE A 183 -3.68 -9.57 -8.02
C ILE A 183 -3.92 -9.13 -6.57
N GLU A 184 -3.32 -8.02 -6.12
CA GLU A 184 -3.41 -7.58 -4.73
C GLU A 184 -4.86 -7.28 -4.32
N VAL A 185 -5.60 -6.50 -5.11
CA VAL A 185 -6.93 -6.02 -4.70
C VAL A 185 -7.88 -7.19 -4.41
N PRO A 186 -8.04 -8.20 -5.28
CA PRO A 186 -8.84 -9.39 -4.96
C PRO A 186 -8.36 -10.15 -3.73
N VAL A 187 -7.04 -10.26 -3.55
CA VAL A 187 -6.44 -11.01 -2.43
C VAL A 187 -6.70 -10.31 -1.10
N LEU A 188 -6.51 -9.00 -1.04
CA LEU A 188 -6.81 -8.22 0.16
C LEU A 188 -8.30 -8.29 0.49
N VAL A 189 -9.19 -8.22 -0.50
CA VAL A 189 -10.63 -8.40 -0.29
C VAL A 189 -10.94 -9.80 0.25
N ALA A 190 -10.32 -10.86 -0.28
CA ALA A 190 -10.46 -12.21 0.25
C ALA A 190 -9.99 -12.30 1.71
N LEU A 191 -8.83 -11.71 2.04
CA LEU A 191 -8.29 -11.65 3.39
C LEU A 191 -9.19 -10.84 4.34
N VAL A 192 -9.91 -9.83 3.85
CA VAL A 192 -10.92 -9.10 4.65
C VAL A 192 -12.03 -10.06 5.08
N TYR A 193 -12.54 -10.88 4.16
CA TYR A 193 -13.54 -11.90 4.49
C TYR A 193 -13.00 -12.94 5.48
N VAL A 194 -11.75 -13.37 5.32
CA VAL A 194 -11.07 -14.26 6.28
C VAL A 194 -10.97 -13.60 7.65
N SER A 195 -10.60 -12.32 7.72
CA SER A 195 -10.52 -11.55 8.97
C SER A 195 -11.89 -11.46 9.66
N LEU A 196 -12.94 -11.16 8.91
CA LEU A 196 -14.32 -11.10 9.41
C LEU A 196 -14.84 -12.46 9.91
N TRP A 197 -14.41 -13.54 9.27
CA TRP A 197 -14.68 -14.90 9.72
C TRP A 197 -13.92 -15.24 11.01
N LEU A 198 -12.64 -14.87 11.09
CA LEU A 198 -11.81 -15.05 12.30
C LEU A 198 -12.32 -14.23 13.48
N ARG A 199 -12.85 -13.02 13.25
CA ARG A 199 -13.51 -12.21 14.28
C ARG A 199 -14.56 -13.00 15.04
N ARG A 200 -15.41 -13.73 14.32
CA ARG A 200 -16.52 -14.52 14.87
C ARG A 200 -16.05 -15.76 15.63
N ARG A 201 -14.87 -16.31 15.30
CA ARG A 201 -14.34 -17.54 15.92
C ARG A 201 -13.32 -17.30 17.03
N MET A 202 -12.52 -16.24 16.93
CA MET A 202 -11.36 -16.02 17.79
C MET A 202 -11.51 -14.83 18.74
N PHE A 203 -12.44 -13.91 18.47
CA PHE A 203 -12.65 -12.70 19.28
C PHE A 203 -14.07 -12.58 19.86
N SER A 204 -14.88 -13.62 19.71
CA SER A 204 -16.16 -13.76 20.40
C SER A 204 -15.92 -14.21 21.85
N THR A 205 -15.80 -13.26 22.80
CA THR A 205 -16.32 -13.37 24.20
C THR A 205 -15.95 -12.19 25.14
N THR A 206 -15.05 -11.22 24.87
CA THR A 206 -14.55 -10.38 26.01
C THR A 206 -14.59 -8.84 25.91
N ASP A 207 -14.86 -8.18 24.78
CA ASP A 207 -14.73 -6.70 24.73
C ASP A 207 -15.98 -5.87 25.16
N THR A 208 -16.95 -6.45 25.86
CA THR A 208 -18.11 -5.68 26.39
C THR A 208 -17.91 -5.18 27.83
N SER A 209 -16.88 -5.60 28.56
CA SER A 209 -16.75 -5.28 29.99
C SER A 209 -15.97 -4.01 30.32
N LEU A 210 -15.15 -3.46 29.41
CA LEU A 210 -14.24 -2.36 29.74
C LEU A 210 -14.72 -0.94 29.37
N SER A 211 -15.82 -0.76 28.63
CA SER A 211 -16.36 0.58 28.32
C SER A 211 -17.45 1.07 29.28
N ARG A 212 -17.88 0.24 30.25
CA ARG A 212 -18.96 0.60 31.18
C ARG A 212 -18.51 1.22 32.51
N SER A 213 -17.22 1.24 32.87
CA SER A 213 -16.77 1.72 34.18
C SER A 213 -16.37 3.19 34.26
N SER A 214 -16.35 3.93 33.14
CA SER A 214 -15.87 5.33 33.10
C SER A 214 -16.94 6.37 32.83
N ARG A 215 -18.19 6.13 33.26
CA ARG A 215 -19.18 7.22 33.44
C ARG A 215 -19.17 7.66 34.91
N PRO A 216 -18.55 8.82 35.24
CA PRO A 216 -18.85 9.46 36.51
C PRO A 216 -20.28 10.01 36.43
N ARG A 217 -21.05 9.79 37.51
CA ARG A 217 -22.36 10.40 37.75
C ARG A 217 -22.20 11.88 38.04
#